data_AF-A0A2A4SD45-F1
#
_entry.id   AF-A0A2A4SD45-F1
#
_cell.length_a   1.000
_cell.length_b   1.000
_cell.length_c   1.000
_cell.angle_alpha   90.00
_cell.angle_beta   90.00
_cell.angle_gamma   90.00
#
_symmetry.space_group_name_H-M   'P 1'
#
loop_
_entity.id
_entity.type
_entity.pdbx_description
1 polymer ?
#
loop_
_entity_poly.entity_id
_entity_poly.type
_entity_poly.pdbx_seq_one_letter_code
_entity_poly.pdbx_strand_id
1 'polypeptide(L)'
;FLPACGVTNVPHLVSILIGWGLDYKAVFDDDPGAGRKAYNLLKKNFYENDDDLAHEHILKITDCNGIEDILSPSDFYKYVLNKSVPESGPASPNSKLVGDKKELYGRMFLDNILGEGEVILNSDSIQKIETIFEWIYDKFAIT
;
A
#
# COMPACT_ATOMS: atom_id res chain seq x y z
N PHE A 1 1.68 3.62 -12.69
CA PHE A 1 1.44 4.08 -11.30
C PHE A 1 1.44 5.59 -11.26
N LEU A 2 0.48 6.20 -10.56
CA LEU A 2 0.42 7.65 -10.33
C LEU A 2 0.64 7.93 -8.85
N PRO A 3 1.61 8.78 -8.45
CA PRO A 3 1.81 9.11 -7.05
C PRO A 3 0.68 10.03 -6.57
N ALA A 4 -0.04 9.63 -5.53
CA ALA A 4 -0.87 10.53 -4.75
C ALA A 4 0.00 11.09 -3.62
N CYS A 5 0.18 12.41 -3.54
CA CYS A 5 0.88 13.06 -2.43
C CYS A 5 0.01 13.00 -1.16
N GLY A 6 -0.10 11.82 -0.56
CA GLY A 6 -0.98 11.54 0.58
C GLY A 6 -2.35 10.99 0.19
N VAL A 7 -2.92 10.17 1.07
CA VAL A 7 -4.19 9.44 0.85
C VAL A 7 -5.39 10.36 0.62
N THR A 8 -5.36 11.57 1.17
CA THR A 8 -6.42 12.59 0.97
C THR A 8 -6.53 13.07 -0.48
N ASN A 9 -5.47 12.91 -1.27
CA ASN A 9 -5.47 13.28 -2.69
C ASN A 9 -5.94 12.15 -3.62
N VAL A 10 -6.00 10.91 -3.14
CA VAL A 10 -6.44 9.76 -3.95
C VAL A 10 -7.86 9.96 -4.50
N PRO A 11 -8.86 10.42 -3.73
CA PRO A 11 -10.20 10.64 -4.26
C PRO A 11 -10.26 11.64 -5.41
N HIS A 12 -9.41 12.68 -5.38
CA HIS A 12 -9.34 13.68 -6.45
C HIS A 12 -8.77 13.08 -7.74
N LEU A 13 -7.70 12.30 -7.63
CA LEU A 13 -7.14 11.58 -8.79
C LEU A 13 -8.16 10.60 -9.39
N VAL A 14 -8.82 9.80 -8.56
CA VAL A 14 -9.86 8.86 -9.01
C VAL A 14 -10.99 9.59 -9.74
N SER A 15 -11.45 10.73 -9.23
CA SER A 15 -12.50 11.54 -9.88
C SER A 15 -12.09 11.97 -11.29
N ILE A 16 -10.82 12.35 -11.48
CA ILE A 16 -10.26 12.73 -12.79
C ILE A 16 -10.19 11.51 -13.73
N LEU A 17 -9.69 10.37 -13.24
CA LEU A 17 -9.56 9.14 -14.03
C LEU A 17 -10.92 8.65 -14.53
N ILE A 18 -11.94 8.65 -13.65
CA ILE A 18 -13.33 8.36 -14.03
C ILE A 18 -13.81 9.35 -15.11
N GLY A 19 -13.61 10.65 -14.90
CA GLY A 19 -14.05 11.69 -15.84
C GLY A 19 -13.38 11.60 -17.22
N TRP A 20 -12.16 11.05 -17.29
CA TRP A 20 -11.45 10.78 -18.54
C TRP A 20 -11.76 9.40 -19.14
N GLY A 21 -12.59 8.59 -18.49
CA GLY A 21 -12.92 7.24 -18.94
C GLY A 21 -11.72 6.28 -18.90
N LEU A 22 -10.79 6.48 -17.96
CA LEU A 22 -9.62 5.63 -17.78
C LEU A 22 -9.89 4.56 -16.74
N ASP A 23 -9.41 3.34 -17.00
CA ASP A 23 -9.33 2.30 -15.98
C ASP A 23 -8.32 2.66 -14.90
N TYR A 24 -8.66 2.33 -13.65
CA TYR A 24 -7.79 2.51 -12.51
C TYR A 24 -8.01 1.42 -11.47
N LYS A 25 -6.98 1.26 -10.64
CA LYS A 25 -7.00 0.50 -9.41
C LYS A 25 -6.38 1.39 -8.32
N ALA A 26 -7.04 1.50 -7.17
CA ALA A 26 -6.50 2.24 -6.02
C ALA A 26 -6.50 1.34 -4.78
N VAL A 27 -5.38 1.28 -4.08
CA VAL A 27 -5.17 0.43 -2.90
C VAL A 27 -5.04 1.31 -1.66
N PHE A 28 -5.75 0.95 -0.61
CA PHE A 28 -5.79 1.64 0.66
C PHE A 28 -5.37 0.70 1.79
N ASP A 29 -4.68 1.25 2.79
CA ASP A 29 -4.58 0.61 4.10
C ASP A 29 -5.92 0.69 4.84
N ASP A 30 -6.07 -0.15 5.86
CA ASP A 30 -7.22 -0.18 6.76
C ASP A 30 -7.01 0.71 8.00
N ASP A 31 -6.21 1.78 7.86
CA ASP A 31 -6.06 2.82 8.88
C ASP A 31 -7.42 3.48 9.19
N PRO A 32 -7.89 3.47 10.46
CA PRO A 32 -9.14 4.12 10.84
C PRO A 32 -9.16 5.63 10.60
N GLY A 33 -8.00 6.28 10.56
CA GLY A 33 -7.84 7.72 10.47
C GLY A 33 -8.12 8.27 9.07
N ALA A 34 -7.33 7.84 8.09
CA ALA A 34 -7.30 8.41 6.76
C ALA A 34 -7.61 7.39 5.65
N GLY A 35 -7.05 6.18 5.72
CA GLY A 35 -7.25 5.10 4.75
C GLY A 35 -8.73 4.73 4.59
N ARG A 36 -9.39 4.33 5.68
CA ARG A 36 -10.82 3.99 5.69
C ARG A 36 -11.70 5.16 5.25
N LYS A 37 -11.35 6.40 5.62
CA LYS A 37 -12.16 7.57 5.25
C LYS A 37 -12.10 7.83 3.75
N ALA A 38 -10.92 7.75 3.14
CA ALA A 38 -10.76 7.92 1.70
C ALA A 38 -11.47 6.81 0.91
N TYR A 39 -11.31 5.55 1.33
CA TYR A 39 -12.05 4.41 0.77
C TYR A 39 -13.57 4.63 0.83
N ASN A 40 -14.11 4.94 2.03
CA ASN A 40 -15.55 5.12 2.22
C ASN A 40 -16.09 6.33 1.45
N LEU A 41 -15.30 7.40 1.30
CA LEU A 41 -15.68 8.56 0.49
C LEU A 41 -15.84 8.18 -0.97
N LEU A 42 -14.89 7.43 -1.53
CA LEU A 42 -14.99 6.93 -2.90
C LEU A 42 -16.18 5.97 -3.06
N LYS A 43 -16.32 5.00 -2.14
CA LYS A 43 -17.43 4.06 -2.11
C LYS A 43 -18.78 4.77 -2.19
N LYS A 44 -18.96 5.78 -1.35
CA LYS A 44 -20.18 6.59 -1.30
C LYS A 44 -20.43 7.39 -2.58
N ASN A 45 -19.40 7.99 -3.14
CA ASN A 45 -19.55 8.95 -4.24
C ASN A 45 -19.67 8.30 -5.61
N PHE A 46 -19.05 7.13 -5.81
CA PHE A 46 -18.89 6.54 -7.14
C PHE A 46 -19.44 5.12 -7.27
N TYR A 47 -19.80 4.46 -6.16
CA TYR A 47 -20.20 3.05 -6.17
C TYR A 47 -21.41 2.77 -5.28
N GLU A 48 -22.28 3.75 -5.06
CA GLU A 48 -23.57 3.57 -4.37
C GLU A 48 -23.50 2.98 -2.95
N ASN A 49 -22.35 3.12 -2.27
CA ASN A 49 -22.03 2.43 -1.00
C ASN A 49 -21.93 0.89 -1.09
N ASP A 50 -21.95 0.32 -2.29
CA ASP A 50 -21.80 -1.11 -2.55
C ASP A 50 -20.31 -1.50 -2.48
N ASP A 51 -19.99 -2.45 -1.60
CA ASP A 51 -18.61 -2.93 -1.45
C ASP A 51 -18.19 -3.83 -2.61
N ASP A 52 -19.08 -4.64 -3.19
CA ASP A 52 -18.73 -5.55 -4.29
C ASP A 52 -18.38 -4.73 -5.53
N LEU A 53 -19.20 -3.73 -5.86
CA LEU A 53 -18.93 -2.81 -6.97
C LEU A 53 -17.65 -1.98 -6.73
N ALA A 54 -17.44 -1.53 -5.50
CA ALA A 54 -16.23 -0.78 -5.17
C ALA A 54 -14.96 -1.64 -5.29
N HIS A 55 -14.99 -2.90 -4.84
CA HIS A 55 -13.83 -3.80 -4.89
C HIS A 55 -13.37 -4.18 -6.30
N GLU A 56 -14.18 -3.92 -7.33
CA GLU A 56 -13.74 -4.02 -8.73
C GLU A 56 -12.68 -2.95 -9.09
N HIS A 57 -12.62 -1.84 -8.35
CA HIS A 57 -11.79 -0.67 -8.67
C HIS A 57 -10.91 -0.18 -7.51
N ILE A 58 -11.36 -0.35 -6.27
CA ILE A 58 -10.65 0.08 -5.07
C ILE A 58 -10.51 -1.07 -4.08
N LEU A 59 -9.30 -1.31 -3.60
CA LEU A 59 -9.01 -2.36 -2.62
C LEU A 59 -8.66 -1.71 -1.29
N LYS A 60 -9.19 -2.25 -0.21
CA LYS A 60 -8.75 -1.94 1.14
C LYS A 60 -8.12 -3.20 1.75
N ILE A 61 -6.87 -3.12 2.16
CA ILE A 61 -6.15 -4.25 2.71
C ILE A 61 -6.58 -4.45 4.16
N THR A 62 -7.37 -5.50 4.43
CA THR A 62 -7.86 -5.81 5.78
C THR A 62 -6.71 -6.02 6.77
N ASP A 63 -6.89 -5.56 8.00
CA ASP A 63 -5.92 -5.69 9.10
C ASP A 63 -4.53 -5.08 8.82
N CYS A 64 -4.46 -4.11 7.89
CA CYS A 64 -3.24 -3.40 7.53
C CYS A 64 -3.37 -1.93 7.97
N ASN A 65 -2.78 -1.52 9.10
CA ASN A 65 -2.92 -0.14 9.60
C ASN A 65 -2.07 0.87 8.83
N GLY A 66 -1.02 0.41 8.16
CA GLY A 66 -0.29 1.21 7.19
C GLY A 66 0.31 0.29 6.16
N ILE A 67 0.53 0.79 4.94
CA ILE A 67 1.06 -0.01 3.83
C ILE A 67 2.37 -0.73 4.18
N GLU A 68 3.16 -0.19 5.11
CA GLU A 68 4.39 -0.79 5.61
C GLU A 68 4.15 -2.12 6.35
N ASP A 69 2.97 -2.33 6.92
CA ASP A 69 2.58 -3.54 7.64
C ASP A 69 2.30 -4.73 6.70
N ILE A 70 2.33 -4.52 5.37
CA ILE A 70 2.35 -5.61 4.39
C ILE A 70 3.62 -6.46 4.55
N LEU A 71 4.75 -5.79 4.80
CA LEU A 71 6.01 -6.46 4.99
C LEU A 71 6.02 -7.13 6.37
N SER A 72 6.57 -8.33 6.43
CA SER A 72 6.91 -8.93 7.71
C SER A 72 7.89 -8.02 8.50
N PRO A 73 7.92 -8.10 9.85
CA PRO A 73 8.84 -7.28 10.62
C PRO A 73 10.31 -7.54 10.26
N SER A 74 10.70 -8.78 9.98
CA SER A 74 12.07 -9.10 9.58
C SER A 74 12.48 -8.44 8.27
N ASP A 75 11.62 -8.51 7.25
CA ASP A 75 11.88 -7.88 5.96
C ASP A 75 11.88 -6.36 6.07
N PHE A 76 10.95 -5.78 6.84
CA PHE A 76 10.87 -4.34 7.05
C PHE A 76 12.14 -3.80 7.73
N TYR A 77 12.62 -4.47 8.78
CA TYR A 77 13.86 -4.09 9.45
C TYR A 77 15.06 -4.17 8.50
N LYS A 78 15.19 -5.30 7.79
CA LYS A 78 16.34 -5.56 6.91
C LYS A 78 16.37 -4.59 5.72
N TYR A 79 15.26 -4.47 5.00
CA TYR A 79 15.25 -3.80 3.71
C TYR A 79 14.86 -2.32 3.80
N VAL A 80 13.89 -1.96 4.66
CA VAL A 80 13.40 -0.58 4.76
C VAL A 80 14.17 0.23 5.81
N LEU A 81 14.34 -0.33 7.02
CA LEU A 81 15.06 0.38 8.09
C LEU A 81 16.59 0.23 8.01
N ASN A 82 17.08 -0.72 7.22
CA ASN A 82 18.48 -1.13 7.15
C ASN A 82 19.08 -1.43 8.54
N LYS A 83 18.37 -2.26 9.32
CA LYS A 83 18.71 -2.64 10.70
C LYS A 83 18.45 -4.12 10.94
N SER A 84 19.16 -4.69 11.90
CA SER A 84 18.81 -6.01 12.44
C SER A 84 17.55 -5.93 13.30
N VAL A 85 16.76 -7.00 13.30
CA VAL A 85 15.63 -7.16 14.23
C VAL A 85 16.18 -7.23 15.66
N PRO A 86 15.57 -6.55 16.65
CA PRO A 86 15.96 -6.66 18.05
C PRO A 86 15.80 -8.10 18.57
N GLU A 87 16.66 -8.53 19.50
CA GLU A 87 16.57 -9.86 20.13
C GLU A 87 15.24 -10.08 20.85
N SER A 88 14.64 -9.01 21.40
CA SER A 88 13.32 -9.01 22.03
C SER A 88 12.15 -9.10 21.04
N GLY A 89 12.43 -9.14 19.74
CA GLY A 89 11.44 -9.02 18.67
C GLY A 89 11.08 -7.56 18.35
N PRO A 90 10.21 -7.34 17.33
CA PRO A 90 9.77 -6.01 16.92
C PRO A 90 8.97 -5.32 18.04
N ALA A 91 9.32 -4.07 18.32
CA ALA A 91 8.72 -3.30 19.43
C ALA A 91 7.31 -2.79 19.11
N SER A 92 6.97 -2.63 17.84
CA SER A 92 5.69 -2.10 17.35
C SER A 92 5.47 -2.50 15.88
N PRO A 93 4.23 -2.35 15.35
CA PRO A 93 3.97 -2.49 13.92
C PRO A 93 4.85 -1.59 13.06
N ASN A 94 5.12 -2.01 11.82
CA ASN A 94 6.03 -1.31 10.89
C ASN A 94 5.56 0.13 10.63
N SER A 95 4.26 0.32 10.46
CA SER A 95 3.61 1.63 10.29
C SER A 95 3.86 2.58 11.46
N LYS A 96 4.05 2.07 12.69
CA LYS A 96 4.44 2.88 13.85
C LYS A 96 5.94 3.11 13.94
N LEU A 97 6.75 2.14 13.50
CA LEU A 97 8.21 2.28 13.48
C LEU A 97 8.67 3.36 12.51
N VAL A 98 7.98 3.49 11.36
CA VAL A 98 8.31 4.47 10.33
C VAL A 98 7.94 5.90 10.74
N GLY A 99 6.80 6.07 11.43
CA GLY A 99 6.28 7.37 11.86
C GLY A 99 6.16 8.37 10.71
N ASP A 100 6.60 9.61 10.94
CA ASP A 100 6.59 10.70 9.94
C ASP A 100 7.78 10.69 8.97
N LYS A 101 8.50 9.57 8.86
CA LYS A 101 9.70 9.43 8.03
C LYS A 101 9.49 8.53 6.81
N LYS A 102 8.23 8.33 6.41
CA LYS A 102 7.84 7.40 5.33
C LYS A 102 8.56 7.71 4.02
N GLU A 103 8.61 8.98 3.64
CA GLU A 103 9.24 9.44 2.40
C GLU A 103 10.75 9.21 2.44
N LEU A 104 11.38 9.45 3.58
CA LEU A 104 12.80 9.22 3.79
C LEU A 104 13.13 7.73 3.67
N TYR A 105 12.41 6.87 4.41
CA TYR A 105 12.65 5.42 4.37
C TYR A 105 12.31 4.81 3.02
N GLY A 106 11.25 5.28 2.35
CA GLY A 106 10.92 4.86 0.99
C GLY A 106 12.01 5.23 -0.01
N ARG A 107 12.61 6.43 0.12
CA ARG A 107 13.74 6.84 -0.72
C ARG A 107 14.98 5.99 -0.44
N MET A 108 15.33 5.79 0.84
CA MET A 108 16.47 4.98 1.23
C MET A 108 16.33 3.53 0.76
N PHE A 109 15.14 2.94 0.89
CA PHE A 109 14.85 1.61 0.36
C PHE A 109 15.13 1.53 -1.15
N LEU A 110 14.62 2.48 -1.93
CA LEU A 110 14.85 2.52 -3.38
C LEU A 110 16.35 2.63 -3.71
N ASP A 111 17.08 3.52 -3.03
CA ASP A 111 18.52 3.70 -3.25
C ASP A 111 19.30 2.42 -2.90
N ASN A 112 18.93 1.72 -1.82
CA ASN A 112 19.54 0.44 -1.44
C ASN A 112 19.30 -0.64 -2.51
N ILE A 113 18.07 -0.75 -3.05
CA ILE A 113 17.74 -1.79 -4.04
C ILE A 113 18.48 -1.54 -5.36
N LEU A 114 18.59 -0.28 -5.77
CA LEU A 114 19.33 0.10 -6.97
C LEU A 114 20.85 -0.12 -6.81
N GLY A 115 21.38 -0.12 -5.59
CA GLY A 115 22.80 -0.28 -5.29
C GLY A 115 23.26 -1.71 -4.98
N GLU A 116 22.49 -2.47 -4.20
CA GLU A 116 22.93 -3.75 -3.62
C GLU A 116 22.45 -4.99 -4.40
N GLY A 117 21.46 -4.84 -5.28
CA GLY A 117 20.95 -5.92 -6.12
C GLY A 117 20.07 -6.94 -5.37
N GLU A 118 18.86 -7.15 -5.92
CA GLU A 118 17.83 -8.14 -5.55
C GLU A 118 17.34 -8.19 -4.08
N VAL A 119 16.02 -8.08 -3.91
CA VAL A 119 15.36 -8.22 -2.61
C VAL A 119 14.79 -9.61 -2.47
N ILE A 120 15.28 -10.37 -1.49
CA ILE A 120 14.73 -11.67 -1.13
C ILE A 120 13.84 -11.50 0.10
N LEU A 121 12.56 -11.28 -0.17
CA LEU A 121 11.53 -11.23 0.86
C LEU A 121 11.17 -12.65 1.33
N ASN A 122 10.63 -12.78 2.54
CA ASN A 122 10.08 -14.05 2.97
C ASN A 122 8.67 -14.30 2.37
N SER A 123 8.21 -15.54 2.53
CA SER A 123 6.95 -16.00 1.93
C SER A 123 5.72 -15.22 2.38
N ASP A 124 5.67 -14.73 3.62
CA ASP A 124 4.53 -13.95 4.13
C ASP A 124 4.44 -12.58 3.42
N SER A 125 5.55 -11.87 3.34
CA SER A 125 5.63 -10.60 2.61
C SER A 125 5.32 -10.78 1.12
N ILE A 126 5.93 -11.80 0.49
CA ILE A 126 5.73 -12.10 -0.94
C ILE A 126 4.26 -12.39 -1.23
N GLN A 127 3.63 -13.30 -0.48
CA GLN A 127 2.25 -13.70 -0.72
C GLN A 127 1.28 -12.51 -0.63
N LYS A 128 1.45 -11.63 0.36
CA LYS A 128 0.62 -10.43 0.52
C LYS A 128 0.81 -9.45 -0.64
N ILE A 129 2.06 -9.23 -1.06
CA ILE A 129 2.39 -8.36 -2.19
C ILE A 129 1.80 -8.94 -3.48
N GLU A 130 2.04 -10.23 -3.76
CA GLU A 130 1.53 -10.92 -4.94
C GLU A 130 0.00 -10.81 -5.01
N THR A 131 -0.71 -11.08 -3.91
CA THR A 131 -2.19 -10.95 -3.86
C THR A 131 -2.66 -9.56 -4.28
N ILE A 132 -1.98 -8.50 -3.82
CA ILE A 132 -2.33 -7.12 -4.17
C ILE A 132 -2.02 -6.84 -5.64
N PHE A 133 -0.85 -7.27 -6.13
CA PHE A 133 -0.42 -7.01 -7.50
C PHE A 133 -1.21 -7.82 -8.53
N GLU A 134 -1.58 -9.07 -8.22
CA GLU A 134 -2.53 -9.87 -9.00
C GLU A 134 -3.86 -9.14 -9.16
N TRP A 135 -4.42 -8.60 -8.06
CA TRP A 135 -5.65 -7.80 -8.12
C TRP A 135 -5.51 -6.50 -8.91
N ILE A 136 -4.33 -5.84 -8.84
CA ILE A 136 -4.04 -4.66 -9.65
C ILE A 136 -4.02 -5.05 -11.13
N TYR A 137 -3.28 -6.10 -11.49
CA TYR A 137 -3.01 -6.47 -12.88
C TYR A 137 -4.16 -7.17 -13.58
N ASP A 138 -5.05 -7.83 -12.85
CA ASP A 138 -6.25 -8.49 -13.37
C ASP A 138 -7.06 -7.58 -14.33
N LYS A 139 -7.15 -6.28 -14.01
CA LYS A 139 -7.90 -5.31 -14.84
C LYS A 139 -7.11 -4.75 -16.02
N PHE A 140 -5.78 -4.85 -16.03
CA PHE A 140 -4.94 -4.22 -17.05
C PHE A 140 -4.33 -5.21 -18.04
N ALA A 141 -4.60 -6.52 -17.89
CA ALA A 141 -3.99 -7.58 -18.70
C ALA A 141 -2.44 -7.48 -18.78
N ILE A 142 -1.83 -7.02 -17.69
CA ILE A 142 -0.37 -6.93 -17.55
C ILE A 142 0.10 -8.27 -16.96
N THR A 143 0.78 -9.07 -17.77
CA THR A 143 1.50 -10.29 -17.36
C THR A 143 2.97 -10.02 -17.11
#